data_AF-A0A090WGL9-F1
#
_entry.id   AF-A0A090WGL9-F1
#
_cell.length_a   1.000
_cell.length_b   1.000
_cell.length_c   1.000
_cell.angle_alpha   90.00
_cell.angle_beta   90.00
_cell.angle_gamma   90.00
#
_symmetry.space_group_name_H-M   'P 1'
#
loop_
_entity.id
_entity.type
_entity.pdbx_description
1 polymer ?
#
loop_
_entity_poly.entity_id
_entity_poly.type
_entity_poly.pdbx_seq_one_letter_code
_entity_poly.pdbx_strand_id
1 'polypeptide(L)' 'MGSKLDYAQQAAANNVPTYIANGKRDNTIIDIIDGKDVGTKVSL' A
#
# COMPACT_ATOMS: atom_id res chain seq x y z
N MET A 1 6.39 8.47 -8.84
CA MET A 1 6.23 7.80 -7.52
C MET A 1 6.10 8.80 -6.37
N GLY A 2 6.70 10.00 -6.45
CA GLY A 2 6.68 11.00 -5.37
C GLY A 2 5.32 11.26 -4.73
N SER A 3 4.30 11.64 -5.51
CA SER A 3 2.98 11.94 -4.94
C SER A 3 2.31 10.75 -4.23
N LYS A 4 2.49 9.53 -4.74
CA LYS A 4 1.91 8.33 -4.11
C LYS A 4 2.55 8.04 -2.75
N LEU A 5 3.87 8.21 -2.65
CA LEU A 5 4.60 8.04 -1.40
C LEU A 5 4.23 9.12 -0.39
N ASP A 6 4.11 10.37 -0.82
CA ASP A 6 3.70 11.49 0.04
C ASP A 6 2.34 11.25 0.69
N TYR A 7 1.30 10.92 -0.09
CA TYR A 7 -0.02 10.60 0.47
C TYR A 7 -0.02 9.33 1.33
N ALA A 8 0.75 8.30 0.96
CA ALA A 8 0.86 7.09 1.76
C ALA A 8 1.51 7.35 3.13
N GLN A 9 2.52 8.23 3.19
CA GLN A 9 3.13 8.67 4.44
C GLN A 9 2.17 9.50 5.29
N GLN A 10 1.42 10.41 4.68
CA GLN A 10 0.38 11.20 5.37
C GLN A 10 -0.71 10.30 5.98
N ALA A 11 -1.17 9.28 5.26
CA ALA A 11 -2.12 8.30 5.79
C ALA A 11 -1.52 7.43 6.90
N ALA A 12 -0.29 6.94 6.72
CA ALA A 12 0.42 6.16 7.73
C ALA A 12 0.61 6.94 9.05
N ALA A 13 0.88 8.25 8.98
CA ALA A 13 0.96 9.13 10.15
C ALA A 13 -0.34 9.20 10.96
N ASN A 14 -1.47 8.84 10.35
CA ASN A 14 -2.78 8.73 11.00
C ASN A 14 -3.10 7.28 11.44
N ASN A 15 -2.08 6.41 11.55
CA ASN A 15 -2.22 4.98 11.86
C ASN A 15 -3.07 4.21 10.83
N VAL A 16 -3.07 4.66 9.57
CA VAL A 16 -3.73 3.97 8.46
C VAL A 16 -2.67 3.34 7.55
N PRO A 17 -2.43 2.02 7.65
CA PRO A 17 -1.51 1.32 6.76
C PRO A 17 -1.95 1.50 5.31
N THR A 18 -1.02 1.94 4.47
CA THR A 18 -1.30 2.22 3.06
C THR A 18 -0.44 1.35 2.15
N TYR A 19 -1.05 0.78 1.12
CA TYR A 19 -0.38 -0.07 0.14
C TYR A 19 -0.36 0.62 -1.22
N ILE A 20 0.82 0.65 -1.84
CA ILE A 20 0.99 1.05 -3.25
C ILE A 20 1.28 -0.21 -4.04
N ALA A 21 0.32 -0.65 -4.84
CA ALA A 21 0.39 -1.92 -5.56
C ALA A 21 0.09 -1.77 -7.07
N ASN A 22 0.51 -2.76 -7.87
CA ASN A 22 0.25 -2.79 -9.31
C ASN A 22 -1.14 -3.37 -9.60
N GLY A 23 -2.09 -2.53 -10.00
CA GLY A 23 -3.46 -2.95 -10.31
C GLY A 23 -3.62 -3.88 -11.53
N LYS A 24 -2.57 -4.16 -12.30
CA LYS A 24 -2.60 -5.13 -13.42
C LYS A 24 -2.34 -6.57 -12.98
N ARG A 25 -1.93 -6.79 -11.72
CA ARG A 25 -1.71 -8.13 -11.18
C ARG A 25 -3.03 -8.70 -10.67
N ASP A 26 -3.30 -9.94 -11.05
CA ASP A 26 -4.49 -10.65 -10.58
C ASP A 26 -4.51 -10.76 -9.06
N ASN A 27 -5.71 -10.67 -8.48
CA ASN A 27 -5.95 -10.80 -7.04
C ASN A 27 -5.15 -9.83 -6.15
N THR A 28 -4.64 -8.71 -6.69
CA THR A 28 -3.82 -7.74 -5.93
C THR A 28 -4.46 -7.30 -4.62
N ILE A 29 -5.77 -7.05 -4.60
CA ILE A 29 -6.47 -6.63 -3.37
C ILE A 29 -6.54 -7.79 -2.37
N ILE A 30 -6.84 -9.01 -2.83
CA ILE A 30 -6.92 -10.21 -1.98
C ILE A 30 -5.55 -10.52 -1.38
N ASP A 31 -4.49 -10.48 -2.19
CA ASP A 31 -3.13 -10.73 -1.74
C ASP A 31 -2.69 -9.73 -0.63
N ILE A 32 -3.12 -8.47 -0.70
CA ILE A 32 -2.84 -7.47 0.34
C ILE A 32 -3.58 -7.82 1.64
N ILE A 33 -4.83 -8.25 1.57
CA ILE A 33 -5.63 -8.65 2.73
C ILE A 33 -5.09 -9.94 3.36
N ASP A 34 -4.61 -10.89 2.55
CA ASP A 34 -3.95 -12.12 3.00
C ASP A 34 -2.57 -11.87 3.65
N GLY A 35 -2.06 -10.63 3.60
CA GLY A 35 -0.76 -10.27 4.17
C GLY A 35 0.44 -10.74 3.34
N LYS A 36 0.23 -11.05 2.06
CA LYS A 36 1.34 -11.41 1.14
C LYS A 36 2.18 -10.17 0.83
N ASP A 37 3.43 -10.40 0.44
CA ASP A 37 4.31 -9.32 0.01
C ASP A 37 3.90 -8.80 -1.38
N VAL A 38 3.23 -7.64 -1.38
CA VAL A 38 2.68 -6.99 -2.58
C VAL A 38 3.02 -5.52 -2.57
N GLY A 39 3.80 -5.11 -3.57
CA GLY A 39 4.09 -3.70 -3.83
C GLY A 39 4.87 -3.06 -2.69
N THR A 40 4.40 -1.92 -2.19
CA THR A 40 5.05 -1.19 -1.11
C THR A 40 4.04 -0.89 -0.02
N LYS A 41 4.29 -1.39 1.19
CA LYS A 41 3.55 -1.06 2.41
C LYS A 41 4.20 0.13 3.10
N VAL A 42 3.40 1.12 3.48
CA VAL A 42 3.80 2.25 4.30
C VAL A 42 2.98 2.22 5.58
N SER A 43 3.65 2.06 6.72
CA SER A 43 3.07 2.07 8.07
C SER A 43 4.06 2.72 9.05
N LEU A 44 3.55 3.17 10.20
CA LEU A 44 4.37 3.57 11.34
C LEU A 44 5.18 2.39 11.91
#